data_AF-A0A413T524-F1
#
_entry.id   AF-A0A413T524-F1
#
_cell.length_a   1.000
_cell.length_b   1.000
_cell.length_c   1.000
_cell.angle_alpha   90.00
_cell.angle_beta   90.00
_cell.angle_gamma   90.00
#
_symmetry.space_group_name_H-M   'P 1'
#
loop_
_entity.id
_entity.type
_entity.pdbx_description
1 polymer ?
#
loop_
_entity_poly.entity_id
_entity_poly.type
_entity_poly.pdbx_seq_one_letter_code
_entity_poly.pdbx_strand_id
1 'polypeptide(L)'
;MMNSADKLLEIYERLKRLKQNGVKMKDIASTIEWSPSVLSGLYATVLPAFAELYAGGMNFDEALDEAIYKVNNISRKKLLGDIDTIYDFLTETMPAGTPRVGKKIPFLKQLASQSRLSTEKSKNLEGTYMSYSCSSSVRTLKAEPFYLTHAGDDGHLACGRKSVHGFVREGIAIVKEQQMLYILLNAFSEPNLSLVTVYMQLPFLEEVKILKGLYLVPDYNQNPIARRIVFVKLSDTYDASEFAALNARLIPHEEFTDTEKAIFDYTCELTDSLKMCTLPSPKLDLRDLQAEKTLLRKEAELESSL
;
A
#
# COMPACT_ATOMS: atom_id res chain seq x y z
N MET A 1 27.06 24.41 2.28
CA MET A 1 27.52 23.27 1.46
C MET A 1 28.32 22.35 2.36
N MET A 2 28.03 21.05 2.33
CA MET A 2 28.76 20.02 3.07
C MET A 2 30.16 19.88 2.48
N ASN A 3 31.20 19.77 3.32
CA ASN A 3 32.58 19.66 2.85
C ASN A 3 32.86 18.24 2.29
N SER A 4 33.98 18.06 1.58
CA SER A 4 34.30 16.78 0.94
C SER A 4 34.52 15.63 1.92
N ALA A 5 35.02 15.90 3.13
CA ALA A 5 35.20 14.89 4.17
C ALA A 5 33.85 14.35 4.65
N ASP A 6 32.93 15.26 4.98
CA ASP A 6 31.58 14.93 5.40
C ASP A 6 30.82 14.17 4.30
N LYS A 7 31.00 14.56 3.03
CA LYS A 7 30.43 13.85 1.88
C LYS A 7 30.92 12.41 1.78
N LEU A 8 32.22 12.14 1.94
CA LEU A 8 32.73 10.77 1.91
C LEU A 8 32.17 9.91 3.06
N LEU A 9 32.06 10.47 4.26
CA LEU A 9 31.47 9.78 5.41
C LEU A 9 29.99 9.46 5.19
N GLU A 10 29.23 10.40 4.64
CA GLU A 10 27.81 10.20 4.35
C GLU A 10 27.60 9.23 3.19
N ILE A 11 28.43 9.29 2.13
CA ILE A 11 28.45 8.28 1.06
C ILE A 11 28.70 6.89 1.65
N TYR A 12 29.64 6.77 2.59
CA TYR A 12 29.95 5.49 3.24
C TYR A 12 28.75 4.92 3.98
N GLU A 13 28.11 5.73 4.84
CA GLU A 13 26.95 5.30 5.60
C GLU A 13 25.75 4.99 4.68
N ARG A 14 25.55 5.75 3.59
CA ARG A 14 24.51 5.48 2.60
C ARG A 14 24.74 4.18 1.83
N LEU A 15 25.96 3.95 1.33
CA LEU A 15 26.31 2.70 0.65
C LEU A 15 26.20 1.50 1.60
N LYS A 16 26.56 1.66 2.88
CA LYS A 16 26.43 0.64 3.92
C LYS A 16 24.96 0.27 4.15
N ARG A 17 24.08 1.27 4.21
CA ARG A 17 22.61 1.07 4.27
C ARG A 17 22.08 0.37 3.02
N LEU A 18 22.46 0.80 1.81
CA LEU A 18 22.01 0.18 0.56
C LEU A 18 22.43 -1.30 0.49
N LYS A 19 23.66 -1.63 0.89
CA LYS A 19 24.15 -3.01 0.95
C LYS A 19 23.39 -3.84 1.98
N GLN A 20 23.11 -3.29 3.17
CA GLN A 20 22.29 -3.96 4.20
C GLN A 20 20.84 -4.20 3.73
N ASN A 21 20.31 -3.31 2.88
CA ASN A 21 18.96 -3.41 2.30
C ASN A 21 18.89 -4.35 1.08
N GLY A 22 20.00 -5.00 0.70
CA GLY A 22 20.04 -6.00 -0.37
C GLY A 22 20.18 -5.44 -1.78
N VAL A 23 20.52 -4.16 -1.93
CA VAL A 23 20.86 -3.57 -3.24
C VAL A 23 22.21 -4.11 -3.69
N LYS A 24 22.30 -4.56 -4.95
CA LYS A 24 23.56 -5.10 -5.47
C LYS A 24 24.47 -3.96 -5.93
N MET A 25 25.76 -4.06 -5.63
CA MET A 25 26.76 -3.03 -5.97
C MET A 25 26.84 -2.77 -7.48
N LYS A 26 26.57 -3.78 -8.31
CA LYS A 26 26.54 -3.64 -9.77
C LYS A 26 25.42 -2.71 -10.27
N ASP A 27 24.27 -2.70 -9.58
CA ASP A 27 23.10 -1.94 -9.99
C ASP A 27 23.31 -0.45 -9.65
N ILE A 28 23.96 -0.17 -8.52
CA ILE A 28 24.38 1.19 -8.14
C ILE A 28 25.45 1.70 -9.12
N ALA A 29 26.47 0.87 -9.39
CA ALA A 29 27.59 1.23 -10.24
C ALA A 29 27.15 1.61 -11.67
N SER A 30 26.17 0.89 -12.24
CA SER A 30 25.65 1.21 -13.58
C SER A 30 24.99 2.59 -13.67
N THR A 31 24.40 3.08 -12.58
CA THR A 31 23.67 4.36 -12.59
C THR A 31 24.58 5.56 -12.41
N ILE A 32 25.67 5.41 -11.66
CA ILE A 32 26.70 6.45 -11.49
C ILE A 32 27.85 6.35 -12.50
N GLU A 33 27.69 5.53 -13.55
CA GLU A 33 28.70 5.27 -14.59
C GLU A 33 30.07 4.83 -14.05
N TRP A 34 30.08 4.11 -12.92
CA TRP A 34 31.28 3.50 -12.35
C TRP A 34 31.31 2.01 -12.68
N SER A 35 32.52 1.43 -12.73
CA SER A 35 32.61 -0.02 -12.81
C SER A 35 32.25 -0.64 -11.44
N PRO A 36 31.57 -1.81 -11.41
CA PRO A 36 31.22 -2.47 -10.16
C PRO A 36 32.42 -2.78 -9.25
N SER A 37 33.60 -3.03 -9.84
CA SER A 37 34.84 -3.30 -9.09
C SER A 37 35.38 -2.06 -8.40
N VAL A 38 35.29 -0.88 -9.04
CA VAL A 38 35.72 0.40 -8.48
C VAL A 38 34.81 0.81 -7.34
N LEU A 39 33.48 0.73 -7.52
CA LEU A 39 32.54 1.03 -6.43
C LEU A 39 32.66 0.04 -5.26
N SER A 40 32.91 -1.24 -5.54
CA SER A 40 33.16 -2.24 -4.50
C SER A 40 34.44 -1.96 -3.70
N GLY A 41 35.53 -1.57 -4.38
CA GLY A 41 36.78 -1.17 -3.72
C GLY A 41 36.61 0.09 -2.88
N LEU A 42 35.83 1.06 -3.37
CA LEU A 42 35.51 2.29 -2.65
C LEU A 42 34.79 1.96 -1.34
N TYR A 43 33.72 1.16 -1.42
CA TYR A 43 32.90 0.79 -0.28
C TYR A 43 33.60 -0.13 0.72
N ALA A 44 34.34 -1.13 0.25
CA ALA A 44 34.88 -2.19 1.11
C ALA A 44 36.24 -1.83 1.74
N THR A 45 37.01 -0.94 1.11
CA THR A 45 38.40 -0.68 1.50
C THR A 45 38.65 0.80 1.76
N VAL A 46 38.35 1.68 0.79
CA VAL A 46 38.73 3.10 0.88
C VAL A 46 37.89 3.84 1.92
N LEU A 47 36.56 3.77 1.84
CA LEU A 47 35.68 4.51 2.75
C LEU A 47 35.80 4.08 4.23
N PRO A 48 35.90 2.78 4.57
CA PRO A 48 36.17 2.37 5.96
C PRO A 48 37.53 2.85 6.46
N ALA A 49 38.59 2.72 5.65
CA ALA A 49 39.93 3.17 6.02
C ALA A 49 39.98 4.69 6.21
N PHE A 50 39.34 5.45 5.33
CA PHE A 50 39.23 6.89 5.43
C PHE A 50 38.48 7.30 6.71
N ALA A 51 37.34 6.67 7.01
CA ALA A 51 36.56 6.97 8.20
C ALA A 51 37.34 6.72 9.50
N GLU A 52 38.13 5.65 9.56
CA GLU A 52 38.98 5.33 10.72
C GLU A 52 40.13 6.35 10.88
N LEU A 53 40.87 6.63 9.81
CA LEU A 53 41.99 7.57 9.83
C LEU A 53 41.55 9.00 10.16
N TYR A 54 40.43 9.44 9.57
CA TYR A 54 39.88 10.76 9.80
C TYR A 54 39.31 10.91 11.22
N ALA A 55 38.68 9.87 11.77
CA ALA A 55 38.27 9.84 13.18
C ALA A 55 39.46 9.85 14.15
N GLY A 56 40.61 9.30 13.73
CA GLY A 56 41.88 9.33 14.44
C GLY A 56 42.58 10.70 14.45
N GLY A 57 41.98 11.73 13.83
CA GLY A 57 42.49 13.11 13.83
C GLY A 57 43.43 13.43 12.67
N MET A 58 43.59 12.52 11.71
CA MET A 58 44.34 12.78 10.47
C MET A 58 43.58 13.79 9.59
N ASN A 59 44.31 14.67 8.89
CA ASN A 59 43.65 15.62 7.99
C ASN A 59 43.09 14.92 6.75
N PHE A 60 42.16 15.59 6.06
CA PHE A 60 41.44 15.04 4.92
C PHE A 60 42.34 14.48 3.82
N ASP A 61 43.39 15.23 3.45
CA ASP A 61 44.25 14.87 2.32
C ASP A 61 45.08 13.62 2.62
N GLU A 62 45.71 13.59 3.80
CA GLU A 62 46.50 12.46 4.29
C GLU A 62 45.63 11.21 4.47
N ALA A 63 44.46 11.35 5.12
CA ALA A 63 43.56 10.22 5.35
C ALA A 63 43.04 9.63 4.03
N LEU A 64 42.76 10.47 3.03
CA LEU A 64 42.28 10.03 1.74
C LEU A 64 43.39 9.35 0.92
N ASP A 65 44.62 9.87 0.95
CA ASP A 65 45.76 9.27 0.24
C ASP A 65 46.10 7.89 0.79
N GLU A 66 46.18 7.77 2.12
CA GLU A 66 46.40 6.49 2.81
C GLU A 66 45.28 5.48 2.54
N ALA A 67 44.03 5.94 2.47
CA ALA A 67 42.89 5.08 2.16
C ALA A 67 42.87 4.61 0.70
N ILE A 68 43.17 5.50 -0.25
CA ILE A 68 43.20 5.18 -1.69
C ILE A 68 44.38 4.26 -2.01
N TYR A 69 45.53 4.41 -1.34
CA TYR A 69 46.70 3.56 -1.57
C TYR A 69 46.42 2.06 -1.38
N LYS A 70 45.39 1.72 -0.58
CA LYS A 70 44.96 0.33 -0.34
C LYS A 70 44.29 -0.33 -1.54
N VAL A 71 43.97 0.42 -2.61
CA VAL A 71 43.33 -0.10 -3.83
C VAL A 71 44.04 0.40 -5.08
N ASN A 72 44.13 -0.43 -6.12
CA ASN A 72 44.84 -0.08 -7.36
C ASN A 72 43.93 0.44 -8.47
N ASN A 73 42.61 0.45 -8.25
CA ASN A 73 41.61 0.72 -9.28
C ASN A 73 40.84 2.03 -9.08
N ILE A 74 41.20 2.85 -8.09
CA ILE A 74 40.55 4.13 -7.80
C ILE A 74 41.58 5.24 -7.85
N SER A 75 41.30 6.30 -8.63
CA SER A 75 42.16 7.48 -8.66
C SER A 75 41.55 8.60 -7.81
N ARG A 76 42.40 9.29 -7.03
CA ARG A 76 42.01 10.44 -6.21
C ARG A 76 41.28 11.51 -7.05
N LYS A 77 41.84 11.83 -8.21
CA LYS A 77 41.29 12.83 -9.13
C LYS A 77 39.87 12.45 -9.59
N LYS A 78 39.62 11.18 -9.90
CA LYS A 78 38.28 10.73 -10.31
C LYS A 78 37.31 10.71 -9.14
N LEU A 79 37.71 10.21 -7.97
CA LEU A 79 36.86 10.18 -6.80
C LEU A 79 36.43 11.59 -6.36
N LEU A 80 37.37 12.54 -6.31
CA LEU A 80 37.05 13.93 -5.97
C LEU A 80 36.25 14.65 -7.06
N GLY A 81 36.45 14.30 -8.33
CA GLY A 81 35.65 14.84 -9.43
C GLY A 81 34.20 14.34 -9.42
N ASP A 82 33.98 13.10 -9.00
CA ASP A 82 32.67 12.45 -9.01
C ASP A 82 31.97 12.50 -7.63
N ILE A 83 32.61 13.04 -6.59
CA ILE A 83 32.10 12.99 -5.19
C ILE A 83 30.72 13.63 -5.05
N ASP A 84 30.50 14.76 -5.72
CA ASP A 84 29.24 15.49 -5.67
C ASP A 84 28.14 14.73 -6.39
N THR A 85 28.43 14.21 -7.59
CA THR A 85 27.53 13.35 -8.37
C THR A 85 27.12 12.10 -7.58
N ILE A 86 28.07 11.44 -6.91
CA ILE A 86 27.80 10.25 -6.10
C ILE A 86 26.95 10.63 -4.87
N TYR A 87 27.28 11.72 -4.21
CA TYR A 87 26.55 12.20 -3.03
C TYR A 87 25.10 12.56 -3.39
N ASP A 88 24.90 13.35 -4.45
CA ASP A 88 23.59 13.80 -4.89
C ASP A 88 22.75 12.61 -5.36
N PHE A 89 23.31 11.70 -6.16
CA PHE A 89 22.63 10.46 -6.55
C PHE A 89 22.18 9.62 -5.34
N LEU A 90 23.07 9.40 -4.37
CA LEU A 90 22.74 8.66 -3.15
C LEU A 90 21.76 9.42 -2.23
N THR A 91 21.60 10.72 -2.45
CA THR A 91 20.67 11.59 -1.72
C THR A 91 19.30 11.65 -2.36
N GLU A 92 19.23 11.73 -3.69
CA GLU A 92 17.99 11.68 -4.46
C GLU A 92 17.37 10.29 -4.43
N THR A 93 18.19 9.24 -4.49
CA THR A 93 17.73 7.84 -4.36
C THR A 93 17.23 7.53 -2.94
N MET A 94 17.60 8.34 -1.94
CA MET A 94 17.23 8.17 -0.53
C MET A 94 17.01 9.53 0.17
N PRO A 95 15.77 10.08 0.15
CA PRO A 95 15.45 11.27 0.93
C PRO A 95 15.79 11.03 2.41
N ALA A 96 16.45 12.00 3.04
CA ALA A 96 16.78 11.96 4.46
C ALA A 96 15.49 11.78 5.29
N GLY A 97 15.21 10.53 5.70
CA GLY A 97 13.96 10.18 6.39
C GLY A 97 13.41 8.78 6.08
N THR A 98 13.92 8.07 5.07
CA THR A 98 13.42 6.72 4.77
C THR A 98 13.72 5.73 5.91
N PRO A 99 12.69 5.11 6.53
CA PRO A 99 12.88 4.08 7.55
C PRO A 99 13.61 2.86 7.00
N ARG A 100 14.23 2.11 7.91
CA ARG A 100 14.83 0.78 7.73
C ARG A 100 14.14 -0.05 6.61
N VAL A 101 14.80 -0.30 5.49
CA VAL A 101 14.47 -1.47 4.63
C VAL A 101 15.27 -2.68 5.13
N GLY A 102 15.12 -2.99 6.41
CA GLY A 102 15.67 -4.22 6.99
C GLY A 102 14.85 -5.41 6.52
N LYS A 103 15.42 -6.27 5.67
CA LYS A 103 14.80 -7.49 5.08
C LYS A 103 13.41 -7.23 4.47
N LYS A 104 13.26 -7.32 3.14
CA LYS A 104 11.94 -7.39 2.50
C LYS A 104 11.05 -8.35 3.30
N ILE A 105 10.01 -7.82 3.95
CA ILE A 105 9.08 -8.63 4.73
C ILE A 105 8.56 -9.71 3.77
N PRO A 106 8.81 -11.01 4.03
CA PRO A 106 8.46 -12.07 3.08
C PRO A 106 7.00 -12.01 2.63
N PHE A 107 6.12 -11.61 3.56
CA PHE A 107 4.70 -11.37 3.27
C PHE A 107 4.48 -10.27 2.23
N LEU A 108 5.17 -9.12 2.30
CA LEU A 108 5.02 -8.05 1.30
C LEU A 108 5.51 -8.51 -0.08
N LYS A 109 6.57 -9.33 -0.13
CA LYS A 109 7.02 -9.96 -1.38
C LYS A 109 5.98 -10.93 -1.93
N GLN A 110 5.38 -11.76 -1.08
CA GLN A 110 4.31 -12.68 -1.47
C GLN A 110 3.08 -11.93 -1.97
N LEU A 111 2.68 -10.87 -1.27
CA LEU A 111 1.54 -10.01 -1.62
C LEU A 111 1.73 -9.39 -3.02
N ALA A 112 2.90 -8.80 -3.25
CA ALA A 112 3.27 -8.27 -4.55
C ALA A 112 3.24 -9.37 -5.63
N SER A 113 3.87 -10.51 -5.37
CA SER A 113 3.93 -11.63 -6.32
C SER A 113 2.54 -12.18 -6.67
N GLN A 114 1.66 -12.37 -5.69
CA GLN A 114 0.30 -12.87 -5.91
C GLN A 114 -0.55 -11.85 -6.67
N SER A 115 -0.39 -10.56 -6.40
CA SER A 115 -1.06 -9.50 -7.17
C SER A 115 -0.61 -9.49 -8.64
N ARG A 116 0.67 -9.75 -8.94
CA ARG A 116 1.13 -9.90 -10.35
C ARG A 116 0.50 -11.11 -11.02
N LEU A 117 0.57 -12.29 -10.37
CA LEU A 117 -0.02 -13.53 -10.90
C LEU A 117 -1.55 -13.44 -11.11
N SER A 118 -2.20 -12.52 -10.40
CA SER A 118 -3.65 -12.32 -10.54
C SER A 118 -4.03 -11.71 -11.88
N THR A 119 -3.17 -10.90 -12.50
CA THR A 119 -3.43 -10.23 -13.79
C THR A 119 -3.77 -11.20 -14.91
N GLU A 120 -3.13 -12.38 -14.94
CA GLU A 120 -3.43 -13.43 -15.94
C GLU A 120 -4.80 -14.06 -15.71
N LYS A 121 -5.23 -14.13 -14.45
CA LYS A 121 -6.47 -14.80 -14.01
C LYS A 121 -7.69 -13.87 -13.96
N SER A 122 -7.51 -12.57 -14.16
CA SER A 122 -8.51 -11.53 -13.91
C SER A 122 -8.94 -10.73 -15.14
N LYS A 123 -8.66 -11.20 -16.36
CA LYS A 123 -8.96 -10.42 -17.58
C LYS A 123 -10.43 -9.99 -17.68
N ASN A 124 -11.37 -10.84 -17.28
CA ASN A 124 -12.79 -10.54 -17.28
C ASN A 124 -13.26 -9.68 -16.09
N LEU A 125 -12.38 -9.44 -15.12
CA LEU A 125 -12.62 -8.58 -13.95
C LEU A 125 -12.12 -7.15 -14.16
N GLU A 126 -11.39 -6.87 -15.24
CA GLU A 126 -11.06 -5.49 -15.58
C GLU A 126 -12.34 -4.71 -15.87
N GLY A 127 -12.32 -3.46 -15.44
CA GLY A 127 -13.44 -2.56 -15.67
C GLY A 127 -13.70 -1.60 -14.53
N THR A 128 -14.80 -0.88 -14.72
CA THR A 128 -15.35 0.04 -13.73
C THR A 128 -16.64 -0.53 -13.17
N TYR A 129 -16.83 -0.38 -11.85
CA TYR A 129 -17.93 -0.95 -11.09
C TYR A 129 -18.59 0.12 -10.24
N MET A 130 -19.91 0.04 -10.06
CA MET A 130 -20.58 0.70 -8.96
C MET A 130 -20.70 -0.30 -7.81
N SER A 131 -20.12 0.05 -6.66
CA SER A 131 -20.30 -0.74 -5.44
C SER A 131 -21.47 -0.22 -4.62
N TYR A 132 -22.20 -1.13 -4.00
CA TYR A 132 -23.35 -0.85 -3.16
C TYR A 132 -23.18 -1.56 -1.81
N SER A 133 -23.35 -0.82 -0.72
CA SER A 133 -23.29 -1.34 0.65
C SER A 133 -24.12 -0.47 1.59
N CYS A 134 -24.42 -0.96 2.78
CA CYS A 134 -25.06 -0.14 3.80
C CYS A 134 -24.12 1.00 4.25
N SER A 135 -24.65 2.22 4.35
CA SER A 135 -23.93 3.36 4.93
C SER A 135 -23.79 3.25 6.45
N SER A 136 -22.67 3.71 7.02
CA SER A 136 -22.38 3.60 8.45
C SER A 136 -23.00 4.72 9.29
N SER A 137 -23.43 5.83 8.65
CA SER A 137 -23.98 6.99 9.32
C SER A 137 -25.51 7.01 9.33
N VAL A 138 -26.12 6.56 8.24
CA VAL A 138 -27.57 6.55 8.03
C VAL A 138 -27.90 5.25 7.31
N ARG A 139 -29.07 4.66 7.59
CA ARG A 139 -29.51 3.43 6.94
C ARG A 139 -30.00 3.70 5.51
N THR A 140 -29.04 4.00 4.64
CA THR A 140 -29.24 4.31 3.22
C THR A 140 -28.27 3.50 2.37
N LEU A 141 -28.61 3.30 1.10
CA LEU A 141 -27.71 2.63 0.18
C LEU A 141 -26.53 3.54 -0.16
N LYS A 142 -25.31 3.08 0.11
CA LYS A 142 -24.09 3.79 -0.27
C LYS A 142 -23.58 3.26 -1.61
N ALA A 143 -23.57 4.13 -2.61
CA ALA A 143 -23.05 3.87 -3.94
C ALA A 143 -21.66 4.51 -4.11
N GLU A 144 -20.61 3.70 -4.28
CA GLU A 144 -19.23 4.16 -4.45
C GLU A 144 -18.60 3.52 -5.69
N PRO A 145 -18.06 4.31 -6.64
CA PRO A 145 -17.34 3.77 -7.80
C PRO A 145 -16.06 3.03 -7.40
N PHE A 146 -15.81 1.92 -8.06
CA PHE A 146 -14.58 1.13 -8.00
C PHE A 146 -14.02 0.88 -9.40
N TYR A 147 -12.72 0.70 -9.51
CA TYR A 147 -12.10 0.15 -10.72
C TYR A 147 -11.16 -1.01 -10.38
N LEU A 148 -11.00 -1.90 -11.36
CA LEU A 148 -9.98 -2.94 -11.41
C LEU A 148 -9.26 -2.80 -12.75
N THR A 149 -7.94 -2.71 -12.74
CA THR A 149 -7.16 -2.55 -13.98
C THR A 149 -5.81 -3.23 -13.90
N HIS A 150 -5.32 -3.64 -15.07
CA HIS A 150 -3.98 -4.20 -15.24
C HIS A 150 -2.90 -3.12 -15.44
N ALA A 151 -3.28 -1.83 -15.51
CA ALA A 151 -2.47 -0.71 -16.00
C ALA A 151 -1.53 -0.07 -14.95
N GLY A 152 -0.70 -0.86 -14.26
CA GLY A 152 0.43 -0.34 -13.48
C GLY A 152 1.76 -0.69 -14.15
N ASP A 153 2.76 0.21 -14.10
CA ASP A 153 4.14 0.00 -14.62
C ASP A 153 4.80 -1.28 -14.09
N ASP A 154 4.26 -1.80 -12.98
CA ASP A 154 4.72 -2.99 -12.28
C ASP A 154 3.90 -4.27 -12.57
N GLY A 155 2.89 -4.25 -13.45
CA GLY A 155 2.13 -5.45 -13.81
C GLY A 155 1.37 -6.11 -12.64
N HIS A 156 0.93 -5.31 -11.66
CA HIS A 156 0.04 -5.73 -10.58
C HIS A 156 -1.41 -5.47 -10.97
N LEU A 157 -2.34 -6.30 -10.47
CA LEU A 157 -3.77 -5.98 -10.56
C LEU A 157 -4.10 -4.83 -9.59
N ALA A 158 -4.20 -3.63 -10.14
CA ALA A 158 -4.48 -2.41 -9.40
C ALA A 158 -5.99 -2.22 -9.22
N CYS A 159 -6.35 -1.54 -8.14
CA CYS A 159 -7.74 -1.20 -7.88
C CYS A 159 -7.82 0.16 -7.20
N GLY A 160 -8.99 0.78 -7.29
CA GLY A 160 -9.27 1.97 -6.53
C GLY A 160 -10.74 2.18 -6.29
N ARG A 161 -11.04 3.04 -5.33
CA ARG A 161 -12.38 3.44 -4.92
C ARG A 161 -12.49 4.95 -4.86
N LYS A 162 -13.57 5.51 -5.40
CA LYS A 162 -14.00 6.88 -5.13
C LYS A 162 -15.04 6.87 -4.01
N SER A 163 -14.70 7.47 -2.87
CA SER A 163 -15.61 7.55 -1.72
C SER A 163 -16.72 8.57 -1.93
N VAL A 164 -17.79 8.49 -1.12
CA VAL A 164 -18.85 9.51 -1.06
C VAL A 164 -18.33 10.92 -0.72
N HIS A 165 -17.14 11.04 -0.13
CA HIS A 165 -16.48 12.31 0.15
C HIS A 165 -15.58 12.80 -1.00
N GLY A 166 -15.60 12.11 -2.15
CA GLY A 166 -14.83 12.48 -3.34
C GLY A 166 -13.37 12.01 -3.34
N PHE A 167 -12.88 11.43 -2.24
CA PHE A 167 -11.51 10.91 -2.20
C PHE A 167 -11.37 9.61 -2.98
N VAL A 168 -10.37 9.57 -3.86
CA VAL A 168 -9.91 8.34 -4.50
C VAL A 168 -8.85 7.69 -3.62
N ARG A 169 -9.00 6.38 -3.41
CA ARG A 169 -8.07 5.55 -2.66
C ARG A 169 -7.71 4.33 -3.50
N GLU A 170 -6.42 4.09 -3.63
CA GLU A 170 -5.88 3.02 -4.44
C GLU A 170 -5.39 1.87 -3.55
N GLY A 171 -5.17 0.74 -4.20
CA GLY A 171 -4.60 -0.43 -3.58
C GLY A 171 -4.46 -1.56 -4.58
N ILE A 172 -4.44 -2.79 -4.08
CA ILE A 172 -4.17 -3.97 -4.88
C ILE A 172 -5.31 -4.98 -4.81
N ALA A 173 -5.45 -5.73 -5.89
CA ALA A 173 -6.35 -6.86 -5.98
C ALA A 173 -5.57 -8.17 -6.15
N ILE A 174 -6.09 -9.24 -5.56
CA ILE A 174 -5.48 -10.58 -5.56
C ILE A 174 -6.57 -11.63 -5.81
N VAL A 175 -6.39 -12.40 -6.89
CA VAL A 175 -7.23 -13.55 -7.25
C VAL A 175 -6.61 -14.83 -6.71
N LYS A 176 -7.35 -15.56 -5.88
CA LYS A 176 -6.94 -16.85 -5.31
C LYS A 176 -7.51 -18.01 -6.13
N GLU A 177 -6.83 -19.16 -6.14
CA GLU A 177 -7.16 -20.40 -6.86
C GLU A 177 -8.49 -21.10 -6.49
N GLN A 178 -9.39 -20.39 -5.82
CA GLN A 178 -10.70 -20.85 -5.38
C GLN A 178 -11.81 -19.86 -5.78
N GLN A 179 -11.58 -19.07 -6.83
CA GLN A 179 -12.54 -18.06 -7.32
C GLN A 179 -12.88 -17.00 -6.29
N MET A 180 -11.85 -16.50 -5.61
CA MET A 180 -12.00 -15.42 -4.64
C MET A 180 -11.13 -14.26 -5.06
N LEU A 181 -11.69 -13.06 -4.96
CA LEU A 181 -10.97 -11.81 -5.17
C LEU A 181 -10.87 -11.08 -3.83
N TYR A 182 -9.63 -10.79 -3.43
CA TYR A 182 -9.33 -9.90 -2.33
C TYR A 182 -8.93 -8.54 -2.87
N ILE A 183 -9.58 -7.48 -2.40
CA ILE A 183 -9.21 -6.09 -2.65
C ILE A 183 -8.71 -5.51 -1.33
N LEU A 184 -7.51 -4.94 -1.36
CA LEU A 184 -6.86 -4.32 -0.23
C LEU A 184 -6.61 -2.84 -0.56
N LEU A 185 -7.34 -1.95 0.12
CA LEU A 185 -7.27 -0.50 -0.06
C LEU A 185 -6.78 0.17 1.22
N ASN A 186 -6.21 1.36 1.10
CA ASN A 186 -6.01 2.23 2.25
C ASN A 186 -7.18 3.21 2.40
N ALA A 187 -7.81 3.31 3.57
CA ALA A 187 -8.87 4.29 3.81
C ALA A 187 -8.33 5.73 3.81
N PHE A 188 -7.07 5.91 4.22
CA PHE A 188 -6.42 7.22 4.35
C PHE A 188 -5.38 7.44 3.25
N SER A 189 -4.98 8.70 3.06
CA SER A 189 -3.76 9.01 2.32
C SER A 189 -2.53 8.75 3.19
N GLU A 190 -1.39 8.53 2.55
CA GLU A 190 -0.11 8.49 3.24
C GLU A 190 0.09 9.74 4.11
N PRO A 191 0.75 9.62 5.28
CA PRO A 191 1.47 8.45 5.80
C PRO A 191 0.59 7.45 6.60
N ASN A 192 -0.69 7.73 6.78
CA ASN A 192 -1.56 6.91 7.62
C ASN A 192 -2.04 5.66 6.85
N LEU A 193 -2.05 4.51 7.53
CA LEU A 193 -2.54 3.25 6.97
C LEU A 193 -3.73 2.75 7.79
N SER A 194 -4.90 2.68 7.16
CA SER A 194 -6.04 1.93 7.66
C SER A 194 -6.49 0.98 6.57
N LEU A 195 -6.17 -0.30 6.76
CA LEU A 195 -6.45 -1.32 5.77
C LEU A 195 -7.97 -1.54 5.66
N VAL A 196 -8.45 -1.46 4.43
CA VAL A 196 -9.80 -1.80 4.02
C VAL A 196 -9.70 -3.08 3.22
N THR A 197 -10.46 -4.09 3.60
CA THR A 197 -10.44 -5.39 2.92
C THR A 197 -11.80 -5.71 2.35
N VAL A 198 -11.88 -5.88 1.03
CA VAL A 198 -13.06 -6.40 0.36
C VAL A 198 -12.78 -7.83 -0.08
N TYR A 199 -13.69 -8.72 0.24
CA TYR A 199 -13.70 -10.10 -0.20
C TYR A 199 -14.84 -10.28 -1.20
N MET A 200 -14.56 -10.72 -2.42
CA MET A 200 -15.58 -10.96 -3.45
C MET A 200 -15.56 -12.42 -3.89
N GLN A 201 -16.75 -13.00 -4.01
CA GLN A 201 -16.94 -14.31 -4.63
C GLN A 201 -16.96 -14.13 -6.15
N LEU A 202 -16.05 -14.80 -6.86
CA LEU A 202 -16.00 -14.78 -8.31
C LEU A 202 -16.89 -15.89 -8.89
N PRO A 203 -17.71 -15.61 -9.91
CA PRO A 203 -18.48 -16.63 -10.61
C PRO A 203 -17.59 -17.45 -11.55
N PHE A 204 -18.04 -18.64 -11.93
CA PHE A 204 -17.42 -19.47 -12.98
C PHE A 204 -17.65 -18.93 -14.40
N LEU A 205 -18.42 -17.87 -14.56
CA LEU A 205 -18.85 -17.34 -15.86
C LEU A 205 -17.77 -16.47 -16.50
N GLU A 206 -17.70 -16.51 -17.83
CA GLU A 206 -16.79 -15.65 -18.61
C GLU A 206 -17.19 -14.16 -18.48
N GLU A 207 -18.48 -13.85 -18.48
CA GLU A 207 -19.02 -12.49 -18.33
C GLU A 207 -19.42 -12.20 -16.88
N VAL A 208 -18.84 -11.15 -16.30
CA VAL A 208 -19.10 -10.74 -14.91
C VAL A 208 -19.94 -9.47 -14.89
N LYS A 209 -21.24 -9.61 -14.56
CA LYS A 209 -22.15 -8.45 -14.42
C LYS A 209 -22.25 -7.96 -12.98
N ILE A 210 -22.31 -8.91 -12.05
CA ILE A 210 -22.48 -8.65 -10.62
C ILE A 210 -21.50 -9.51 -9.84
N LEU A 211 -20.81 -8.88 -8.88
CA LEU A 211 -20.02 -9.58 -7.87
C LEU A 211 -20.62 -9.27 -6.50
N LYS A 212 -20.59 -10.25 -5.60
CA LYS A 212 -21.05 -10.08 -4.22
C LYS A 212 -19.97 -10.50 -3.24
N GLY A 213 -19.97 -9.89 -2.07
CA GLY A 213 -18.86 -10.02 -1.16
C GLY A 213 -19.11 -9.48 0.24
N LEU A 214 -18.02 -9.44 1.01
CA LEU A 214 -17.95 -8.82 2.32
C LEU A 214 -16.95 -7.67 2.30
N TYR A 215 -17.33 -6.59 2.96
CA TYR A 215 -16.55 -5.38 3.12
C TYR A 215 -16.19 -5.22 4.60
N LEU A 216 -14.90 -5.30 4.92
CA LEU A 216 -14.37 -5.18 6.28
C LEU A 216 -13.67 -3.84 6.45
N VAL A 217 -14.17 -3.04 7.41
CA VAL A 217 -13.69 -1.69 7.70
C VAL A 217 -13.99 -1.34 9.16
N PRO A 218 -13.30 -0.38 9.78
CA PRO A 218 -13.77 0.24 11.02
C PRO A 218 -15.01 1.12 10.78
N ASP A 219 -15.96 1.14 11.72
CA ASP A 219 -17.03 2.15 11.76
C ASP A 219 -16.51 3.50 12.31
N TYR A 220 -17.40 4.50 12.45
CA TYR A 220 -17.02 5.81 12.99
C TYR A 220 -16.52 5.76 14.46
N ASN A 221 -16.88 4.72 15.20
CA ASN A 221 -16.44 4.48 16.57
C ASN A 221 -15.17 3.61 16.62
N GLN A 222 -14.53 3.34 15.48
CA GLN A 222 -13.38 2.45 15.33
C GLN A 222 -13.68 0.98 15.70
N ASN A 223 -14.95 0.59 15.76
CA ASN A 223 -15.29 -0.82 15.90
C ASN A 223 -15.11 -1.53 14.55
N PRO A 224 -14.49 -2.72 14.51
CA PRO A 224 -14.45 -3.50 13.30
C PRO A 224 -15.86 -3.96 12.93
N ILE A 225 -16.24 -3.72 11.68
CA ILE A 225 -17.49 -4.16 11.09
C ILE A 225 -17.22 -4.90 9.79
N ALA A 226 -18.03 -5.94 9.52
CA ALA A 226 -18.12 -6.55 8.20
C ALA A 226 -19.54 -6.37 7.66
N ARG A 227 -19.68 -5.92 6.41
CA ARG A 227 -20.96 -5.69 5.73
C ARG A 227 -21.00 -6.39 4.38
N ARG A 228 -22.17 -6.74 3.85
CA ARG A 228 -22.23 -7.16 2.45
C ARG A 228 -21.95 -5.98 1.53
N ILE A 229 -21.39 -6.32 0.39
CA ILE A 229 -21.14 -5.38 -0.70
C ILE A 229 -21.46 -6.06 -2.02
N VAL A 230 -22.03 -5.31 -2.94
CA VAL A 230 -22.35 -5.76 -4.30
C VAL A 230 -21.69 -4.82 -5.28
N PHE A 231 -20.96 -5.37 -6.25
CA PHE A 231 -20.43 -4.63 -7.39
C PHE A 231 -21.31 -4.91 -8.59
N VAL A 232 -21.78 -3.85 -9.24
CA VAL A 232 -22.44 -3.91 -10.55
C VAL A 232 -21.46 -3.36 -11.58
N LYS A 233 -21.14 -4.14 -12.61
CA LYS A 233 -20.19 -3.73 -13.65
C LYS A 233 -20.82 -2.63 -14.51
N LEU A 234 -20.08 -1.54 -14.72
CA LEU A 234 -20.47 -0.40 -15.55
C LEU A 234 -19.77 -0.43 -16.91
N SER A 235 -18.50 -0.83 -16.93
CA SER A 235 -17.68 -0.92 -18.14
C SER A 235 -16.72 -2.10 -18.02
N ASP A 236 -16.37 -2.72 -19.15
CA ASP A 236 -15.34 -3.76 -19.26
C ASP A 236 -13.91 -3.21 -19.26
N THR A 237 -13.77 -1.89 -19.37
CA THR A 237 -12.48 -1.19 -19.34
C THR A 237 -12.46 -0.13 -18.25
N TYR A 238 -11.24 0.25 -17.85
CA TYR A 238 -11.00 1.38 -16.97
C TYR A 238 -10.49 2.57 -17.79
N ASP A 239 -11.16 3.70 -17.68
CA ASP A 239 -10.68 5.01 -18.11
C ASP A 239 -10.70 5.97 -16.93
N ALA A 240 -9.59 6.67 -16.71
CA ALA A 240 -9.43 7.54 -15.54
C ALA A 240 -10.36 8.78 -15.59
N SER A 241 -10.64 9.29 -16.79
CA SER A 241 -11.50 10.47 -16.99
C SER A 241 -12.97 10.10 -16.77
N GLU A 242 -13.41 8.98 -17.33
CA GLU A 242 -14.74 8.42 -17.10
C GLU A 242 -14.95 8.09 -15.62
N PHE A 243 -13.95 7.47 -14.97
CA PHE A 243 -14.01 7.15 -13.54
C PHE A 243 -14.12 8.42 -12.69
N ALA A 244 -13.36 9.47 -13.02
CA ALA A 244 -13.43 10.74 -12.32
C ALA A 244 -14.82 11.38 -12.41
N ALA A 245 -15.54 11.20 -13.53
CA ALA A 245 -16.89 11.70 -13.74
C ALA A 245 -17.99 10.93 -12.98
N LEU A 246 -17.71 9.71 -12.49
CA LEU A 246 -18.68 8.93 -11.73
C LEU A 246 -18.98 9.56 -10.37
N ASN A 247 -20.25 9.53 -9.99
CA ASN A 247 -20.73 10.08 -8.73
C ASN A 247 -20.80 8.99 -7.65
N ALA A 248 -20.12 9.24 -6.53
CA ALA A 248 -20.35 8.51 -5.30
C ALA A 248 -21.45 9.23 -4.51
N ARG A 249 -22.45 8.49 -3.99
CA ARG A 249 -23.59 9.10 -3.30
C ARG A 249 -24.22 8.17 -2.27
N LEU A 250 -24.89 8.77 -1.30
CA LEU A 250 -25.88 8.09 -0.47
C LEU A 250 -27.24 8.21 -1.16
N ILE A 251 -27.90 7.09 -1.38
CA ILE A 251 -29.19 7.03 -2.05
C ILE A 251 -30.25 6.78 -0.98
N PRO A 252 -31.20 7.69 -0.79
CA PRO A 252 -32.29 7.49 0.16
C PRO A 252 -33.34 6.53 -0.41
N HIS A 253 -34.16 5.95 0.47
CA HIS A 253 -35.11 4.90 0.11
C HIS A 253 -36.12 5.33 -0.96
N GLU A 254 -36.57 6.57 -0.90
CA GLU A 254 -37.51 7.18 -1.82
C GLU A 254 -36.97 7.33 -3.26
N GLU A 255 -35.64 7.28 -3.44
CA GLU A 255 -34.99 7.43 -4.73
C GLU A 255 -34.56 6.10 -5.37
N PHE A 256 -34.82 4.97 -4.71
CA PHE A 256 -34.40 3.67 -5.21
C PHE A 256 -35.08 3.31 -6.53
N THR A 257 -34.26 2.93 -7.51
CA THR A 257 -34.69 2.09 -8.62
C THR A 257 -35.02 0.68 -8.12
N ASP A 258 -35.75 -0.11 -8.91
CA ASP A 258 -36.06 -1.52 -8.57
C ASP A 258 -34.79 -2.34 -8.31
N THR A 259 -33.70 -2.06 -9.04
CA THR A 259 -32.41 -2.74 -8.86
C THR A 259 -31.74 -2.31 -7.56
N GLU A 260 -31.69 -1.02 -7.27
CA GLU A 260 -31.11 -0.50 -6.02
C GLU A 260 -31.91 -0.98 -4.80
N LYS A 261 -33.23 -1.09 -4.91
CA LYS A 261 -34.07 -1.67 -3.86
C LYS A 261 -33.70 -3.13 -3.59
N ALA A 262 -33.59 -3.96 -4.63
CA ALA A 262 -33.19 -5.37 -4.46
C ALA A 262 -31.78 -5.50 -3.86
N ILE A 263 -30.86 -4.62 -4.24
CA ILE A 263 -29.51 -4.58 -3.66
C ILE A 263 -29.55 -4.09 -2.21
N PHE A 264 -30.38 -3.10 -1.89
CA PHE A 264 -30.58 -2.62 -0.53
C PHE A 264 -31.11 -3.73 0.37
N ASP A 265 -32.16 -4.43 -0.04
CA ASP A 265 -32.74 -5.56 0.70
C ASP A 265 -31.67 -6.65 0.94
N TYR A 266 -30.75 -6.85 -0.01
CA TYR A 266 -29.63 -7.77 0.18
C TYR A 266 -28.51 -7.25 1.10
N THR A 267 -28.20 -5.95 1.08
CA THR A 267 -26.99 -5.36 1.70
C THR A 267 -27.20 -4.52 2.96
N CYS A 268 -28.45 -4.21 3.31
CA CYS A 268 -28.79 -3.18 4.31
C CYS A 268 -29.88 -3.62 5.32
N GLU A 269 -30.25 -4.90 5.34
CA GLU A 269 -31.13 -5.46 6.37
C GLU A 269 -30.44 -5.56 7.74
N LEU A 270 -31.25 -5.62 8.82
CA LEU A 270 -30.83 -5.55 10.24
C LEU A 270 -29.76 -6.57 10.67
N THR A 271 -29.56 -7.64 9.90
CA THR A 271 -28.61 -8.71 10.23
C THR A 271 -27.30 -8.61 9.45
N ASP A 272 -27.12 -7.55 8.65
CA ASP A 272 -26.11 -7.56 7.62
C ASP A 272 -24.76 -6.95 8.00
N SER A 273 -24.64 -6.49 9.25
CA SER A 273 -23.36 -6.10 9.84
C SER A 273 -22.92 -7.06 10.95
N LEU A 274 -21.76 -7.68 10.78
CA LEU A 274 -21.04 -8.35 11.87
C LEU A 274 -20.23 -7.28 12.60
N LYS A 275 -20.75 -6.81 13.74
CA LYS A 275 -20.18 -5.73 14.54
C LYS A 275 -19.69 -6.25 15.89
N MET A 276 -18.55 -5.72 16.34
CA MET A 276 -18.13 -5.81 17.75
C MET A 276 -18.37 -4.45 18.40
N CYS A 277 -18.56 -4.41 19.72
CA CYS A 277 -18.71 -3.15 20.44
C CYS A 277 -17.85 -3.11 21.70
N THR A 278 -17.37 -1.91 22.03
CA THR A 278 -16.60 -1.72 23.25
C THR A 278 -17.53 -1.63 24.46
N LEU A 279 -17.31 -2.47 25.47
CA LEU A 279 -18.06 -2.40 26.71
C LEU A 279 -17.56 -1.26 27.61
N PRO A 280 -18.46 -0.52 28.27
CA PRO A 280 -18.07 0.36 29.36
C PRO A 280 -17.57 -0.50 30.54
N SER A 281 -16.25 -0.51 30.77
CA SER A 281 -15.55 -1.27 31.83
C SER A 281 -15.52 -2.81 31.63
N PRO A 282 -14.78 -3.32 30.62
CA PRO A 282 -14.69 -4.75 30.35
C PRO A 282 -14.04 -5.51 31.53
N LYS A 283 -14.58 -6.69 31.84
CA LYS A 283 -14.01 -7.65 32.81
C LYS A 283 -13.01 -8.63 32.18
N LEU A 284 -12.95 -8.66 30.85
CA LEU A 284 -12.16 -9.55 30.00
C LEU A 284 -12.45 -11.04 30.26
N ASP A 285 -13.73 -11.37 30.45
CA ASP A 285 -14.21 -12.75 30.63
C ASP A 285 -15.52 -13.02 29.88
N LEU A 286 -16.08 -14.23 30.02
CA LEU A 286 -17.27 -14.65 29.28
C LEU A 286 -18.51 -13.77 29.51
N ARG A 287 -18.58 -13.04 30.64
CA ARG A 287 -19.68 -12.12 30.94
C ARG A 287 -19.69 -10.93 29.99
N ASP A 288 -18.51 -10.51 29.54
CA ASP A 288 -18.38 -9.43 28.57
C ASP A 288 -19.01 -9.84 27.23
N LEU A 289 -18.79 -11.07 26.77
CA LEU A 289 -19.39 -11.56 25.51
C LEU A 289 -20.94 -11.56 25.58
N GLN A 290 -21.50 -11.88 26.74
CA GLN A 290 -22.95 -11.85 26.96
C GLN A 290 -23.49 -10.41 27.05
N ALA A 291 -22.75 -9.51 27.70
CA ALA A 291 -23.08 -8.09 27.80
C ALA A 291 -23.02 -7.42 26.42
N GLU A 292 -21.97 -7.70 25.64
CA GLU A 292 -21.78 -7.24 24.27
C GLU A 292 -22.93 -7.71 23.38
N LYS A 293 -23.27 -9.01 23.44
CA LYS A 293 -24.40 -9.56 22.68
C LYS A 293 -25.74 -8.92 23.04
N THR A 294 -25.95 -8.61 24.31
CA THR A 294 -27.16 -7.90 24.78
C THR A 294 -27.20 -6.47 24.25
N LEU A 295 -26.06 -5.77 24.27
CA LEU A 295 -25.94 -4.41 23.73
C LEU A 295 -26.20 -4.37 22.22
N LEU A 296 -25.54 -5.25 21.45
CA LEU A 296 -25.73 -5.34 20.00
C LEU A 296 -27.17 -5.69 19.62
N ARG A 297 -27.87 -6.53 20.41
CA ARG A 297 -29.30 -6.82 20.21
C ARG A 297 -30.18 -5.58 20.44
N LYS A 298 -29.93 -4.84 21.52
CA LYS A 298 -30.67 -3.61 21.82
C LYS A 298 -30.42 -2.54 20.76
N GLU A 299 -29.19 -2.41 20.27
CA GLU A 299 -28.83 -1.51 19.17
C GLU A 299 -29.63 -1.88 17.91
N ALA A 300 -29.69 -3.16 17.56
CA ALA A 300 -30.49 -3.65 16.43
C ALA A 300 -32.00 -3.40 16.61
N GLU A 301 -32.54 -3.56 17.84
CA GLU A 301 -33.94 -3.24 18.14
C GLU A 301 -34.23 -1.73 17.98
N LEU A 302 -33.36 -0.86 18.50
CA LEU A 302 -33.46 0.60 18.35
C LEU A 302 -33.41 1.03 16.87
N GLU A 303 -32.48 0.48 16.09
CA GLU A 303 -32.35 0.75 14.65
C GLU A 303 -33.53 0.21 13.81
N SER A 304 -34.23 -0.81 14.30
CA SER A 304 -35.45 -1.34 13.64
C SER A 304 -36.71 -0.52 13.90
N SER A 305 -36.67 0.35 14.91
CA SER A 305 -37.79 1.22 15.33
C SER A 305 -37.75 2.63 14.73
N LEU A 306 -36.70 2.92 13.94
CA LEU A 306 -36.45 4.15 13.18
C LEU A 306 -36.74 3.92 11.68
#